data_AF-A0A7C1U6A5-F1
#
_entry.id   AF-A0A7C1U6A5-F1
#
_cell.length_a   1.000
_cell.length_b   1.000
_cell.length_c   1.000
_cell.angle_alpha   90.00
_cell.angle_beta   90.00
_cell.angle_gamma   90.00
#
_symmetry.space_group_name_H-M   'P 1'
#
loop_
_entity.id
_entity.type
_entity.pdbx_description
1 polymer ?
#
loop_
_entity_poly.entity_id
_entity_poly.type
_entity_poly.pdbx_seq_one_letter_code
_entity_poly.pdbx_strand_id
1 'polypeptide(L)'
;MDNIRARIIVYVLLWPAVGCIAMDTVTPATRRVSQVQARRRDILRRYSDRKLASYGVLDVTVPPYCADNTGRTDVTDILQRAIIDARDAQMLCYLPAGKYLVSDTLEGIIGVIEWDDWPYSDHADPWVAEASFYYPCVLMGSRRAGRAVIVLADNAPGFGDPSNPKPVIYFWARSMQSFGPRDPNKPQPNINFNQKIMSLDVDLGRQNPGAIGIDHRGAEGATVEDVRINAAGAFAGIRNAPGSGGAMHHIEVQGGRHGLYLSGSQPSPLVSDVKLVGQTETSIFCQTRGPLTVVGAEIDGAGIRGVLGSAAWNGAISIVDSVISVSSQDCAVETPRSLVLDNVWVRGCKYVAAINDSPPLAGNVKNWTHVRRYVAPGVRNYPASLQGYAGIDPVWVDRETKTRPITVVEQSPQSPGREILSRHALTDLPDWNGPGVANVKEPPFNAKGNDKDDDTAAIQSAIDNHEWVF
;
A
#
# COMPACT_ATOMS: atom_id res chain seq x y z
N MET A 1 -41.38 57.71 -36.66
CA MET A 1 -40.09 58.28 -36.24
C MET A 1 -39.96 58.03 -34.75
N ASP A 2 -39.75 56.79 -34.35
CA ASP A 2 -38.43 56.16 -34.06
C ASP A 2 -38.22 56.22 -32.55
N ASN A 3 -37.96 55.16 -31.77
CA ASN A 3 -37.07 54.05 -32.05
C ASN A 3 -37.41 52.85 -31.16
N ILE A 4 -37.19 51.67 -31.74
CA ILE A 4 -37.20 50.34 -31.16
C ILE A 4 -36.05 50.20 -30.15
N ARG A 5 -36.31 49.65 -28.96
CA ARG A 5 -35.28 48.99 -28.13
C ARG A 5 -35.78 47.64 -27.64
N ALA A 6 -35.19 46.61 -28.21
CA ALA A 6 -35.39 45.21 -27.88
C ALA A 6 -34.98 44.91 -26.43
N ARG A 7 -35.82 44.17 -25.71
CA ARG A 7 -35.48 43.54 -24.42
C ARG A 7 -34.84 42.19 -24.72
N ILE A 8 -33.52 42.10 -24.60
CA ILE A 8 -32.80 40.83 -24.49
C ILE A 8 -32.96 40.36 -23.04
N ILE A 9 -33.70 39.27 -22.84
CA ILE A 9 -33.75 38.55 -21.56
C ILE A 9 -32.53 37.62 -21.54
N VAL A 10 -31.51 37.98 -20.77
CA VAL A 10 -30.42 37.06 -20.42
C VAL A 10 -30.90 36.25 -19.21
N TYR A 11 -31.20 34.97 -19.43
CA TYR A 11 -31.31 34.00 -18.34
C TYR A 11 -29.90 33.75 -17.79
N VAL A 12 -29.56 34.39 -16.68
CA VAL A 12 -28.42 33.97 -15.86
C VAL A 12 -28.87 32.73 -15.10
N LEU A 13 -28.55 31.56 -15.67
CA LEU A 13 -28.55 30.30 -14.93
C LEU A 13 -27.49 30.40 -13.83
N LEU A 14 -27.93 30.74 -12.62
CA LEU A 14 -27.15 30.57 -11.40
C LEU A 14 -27.00 29.07 -11.15
N TRP A 15 -25.99 28.45 -11.76
CA TRP A 15 -25.43 27.23 -11.22
C TRP A 15 -24.76 27.60 -9.89
N PRO A 16 -25.06 26.90 -8.78
CA PRO A 16 -24.23 27.03 -7.61
C PRO A 16 -22.88 26.46 -8.01
N ALA A 17 -21.87 27.31 -8.09
CA ALA A 17 -20.49 26.90 -8.10
C ALA A 17 -20.28 26.06 -6.84
N VAL A 18 -20.27 24.74 -7.02
CA VAL A 18 -19.67 23.81 -6.07
C VAL A 18 -18.19 24.16 -6.14
N GLY A 19 -17.76 25.02 -5.24
CA GLY A 19 -16.35 25.36 -5.10
C GLY A 19 -15.57 24.08 -4.87
N CYS A 20 -14.57 23.84 -5.73
CA CYS A 20 -13.40 23.06 -5.36
C CYS A 20 -12.94 23.53 -3.99
N ILE A 21 -13.07 22.66 -3.00
CA ILE A 21 -12.30 22.74 -1.78
C ILE A 21 -11.64 21.38 -1.68
N ALA A 22 -10.53 21.25 -2.40
CA ALA A 22 -9.50 20.29 -2.07
C ALA A 22 -8.89 20.66 -0.71
N MET A 23 -8.40 19.63 -0.03
CA MET A 23 -7.86 19.59 1.33
C MET A 23 -8.87 19.60 2.49
N ASP A 24 -8.58 18.70 3.43
CA ASP A 24 -9.05 18.56 4.80
C ASP A 24 -8.83 19.82 5.68
N THR A 25 -8.95 21.02 5.11
CA THR A 25 -8.76 22.32 5.78
C THR A 25 -9.81 22.62 6.84
N VAL A 26 -10.93 21.88 6.82
CA VAL A 26 -12.03 22.05 7.78
C VAL A 26 -11.89 21.12 8.98
N THR A 27 -11.15 20.01 8.87
CA THR A 27 -10.97 19.10 10.01
C THR A 27 -9.74 19.53 10.81
N PRO A 28 -9.91 19.91 12.10
CA PRO A 28 -8.76 20.25 12.93
C PRO A 28 -7.77 19.09 12.98
N ALA A 29 -6.47 19.41 12.94
CA ALA A 29 -5.40 18.40 12.99
C ALA A 29 -5.47 17.54 14.27
N THR A 30 -5.92 18.15 15.37
CA THR A 30 -6.18 17.53 16.66
C THR A 30 -7.66 17.67 17.02
N ARG A 31 -8.28 16.55 17.40
CA ARG A 31 -9.70 16.47 17.79
C ARG A 31 -9.86 15.61 19.03
N ARG A 32 -10.95 15.79 19.77
CA ARG A 32 -11.37 14.86 20.82
C ARG A 32 -12.26 13.75 20.28
N VAL A 33 -12.31 12.60 20.96
CA VAL A 33 -13.20 11.48 20.64
C VAL A 33 -14.65 11.95 20.47
N SER A 34 -15.17 12.80 21.35
CA SER A 34 -16.53 13.33 21.29
C SER A 34 -16.82 14.12 20.02
N GLN A 35 -15.83 14.85 19.51
CA GLN A 35 -15.94 15.61 18.25
C GLN A 35 -15.98 14.67 17.05
N VAL A 36 -15.15 13.63 17.04
CA VAL A 36 -15.16 12.60 15.99
C VAL A 36 -16.48 11.82 16.02
N GLN A 37 -16.97 11.45 17.22
CA GLN A 37 -18.27 10.81 17.40
C GLN A 37 -19.44 11.71 16.95
N ALA A 38 -19.39 13.01 17.22
CA ALA A 38 -20.38 13.96 16.71
C ALA A 38 -20.39 14.02 15.18
N ARG A 39 -19.19 14.02 14.57
CA ARG A 39 -19.05 13.95 13.11
C ARG A 39 -19.59 12.63 12.55
N ARG A 40 -19.27 11.49 13.17
CA ARG A 40 -19.82 10.18 12.81
C ARG A 40 -21.35 10.21 12.76
N ARG A 41 -22.01 10.77 13.79
CA ARG A 41 -23.48 10.91 13.80
C ARG A 41 -23.99 11.75 12.63
N ASP A 42 -23.31 12.84 12.29
CA ASP A 42 -23.68 13.67 11.14
C ASP A 42 -23.49 12.96 9.79
N ILE A 43 -22.36 12.25 9.61
CA ILE A 43 -22.08 11.44 8.43
C ILE A 43 -23.18 10.40 8.25
N LEU A 44 -23.45 9.61 9.30
CA LEU A 44 -24.50 8.61 9.27
C LEU A 44 -25.84 9.25 8.96
N ARG A 45 -26.19 10.39 9.56
CA ARG A 45 -27.45 11.10 9.26
C ARG A 45 -27.59 11.48 7.78
N ARG A 46 -26.51 11.90 7.11
CA ARG A 46 -26.53 12.34 5.70
C ARG A 46 -26.38 11.20 4.69
N TYR A 47 -25.71 10.12 5.05
CA TYR A 47 -25.51 8.97 4.17
C TYR A 47 -26.85 8.28 3.90
N SER A 48 -27.16 8.08 2.62
CA SER A 48 -28.50 7.69 2.20
C SER A 48 -28.77 6.18 2.33
N ASP A 49 -27.73 5.33 2.20
CA ASP A 49 -27.89 3.89 2.35
C ASP A 49 -27.67 3.44 3.80
N ARG A 50 -28.79 3.25 4.50
CA ARG A 50 -28.81 2.78 5.90
C ARG A 50 -28.35 1.33 6.05
N LYS A 51 -28.57 0.51 5.03
CA LYS A 51 -28.25 -0.91 5.06
C LYS A 51 -26.73 -1.07 4.99
N LEU A 52 -26.08 -0.44 4.02
CA LEU A 52 -24.62 -0.42 3.94
C LEU A 52 -23.96 0.22 5.17
N ALA A 53 -24.53 1.33 5.68
CA ALA A 53 -24.04 1.93 6.92
C ALA A 53 -24.08 0.96 8.11
N SER A 54 -25.12 0.12 8.21
CA SER A 54 -25.23 -0.88 9.28
C SER A 54 -24.18 -2.00 9.18
N TYR A 55 -23.60 -2.19 7.99
CA TYR A 55 -22.48 -3.11 7.74
C TYR A 55 -21.11 -2.46 7.92
N GLY A 56 -21.06 -1.15 8.17
CA GLY A 56 -19.82 -0.41 8.21
C GLY A 56 -19.22 -0.12 6.82
N VAL A 57 -20.04 -0.06 5.77
CA VAL A 57 -19.60 0.19 4.38
C VAL A 57 -20.10 1.55 3.89
N LEU A 58 -19.18 2.38 3.39
CA LEU A 58 -19.46 3.66 2.74
C LEU A 58 -19.14 3.53 1.26
N ASP A 59 -20.15 3.26 0.45
CA ASP A 59 -20.04 3.26 -1.02
C ASP A 59 -19.99 4.69 -1.55
N VAL A 60 -18.93 5.02 -2.30
CA VAL A 60 -18.68 6.37 -2.85
C VAL A 60 -19.66 6.79 -3.94
N THR A 61 -20.40 5.86 -4.55
CA THR A 61 -21.39 6.14 -5.59
C THR A 61 -22.76 6.50 -5.02
N VAL A 62 -22.96 6.31 -3.72
CA VAL A 62 -24.21 6.57 -2.99
C VAL A 62 -24.23 8.02 -2.47
N PRO A 63 -25.42 8.70 -2.45
CA PRO A 63 -25.53 10.02 -1.86
C PRO A 63 -25.06 10.05 -0.39
N PRO A 64 -24.28 11.09 0.00
CA PRO A 64 -24.12 12.38 -0.69
C PRO A 64 -22.93 12.47 -1.65
N TYR A 65 -22.16 11.39 -1.84
CA TYR A 65 -20.91 11.43 -2.61
C TYR A 65 -21.17 11.38 -4.11
N CYS A 66 -22.02 10.44 -4.55
CA CYS A 66 -22.41 10.30 -5.97
C CYS A 66 -21.20 10.32 -6.93
N ALA A 67 -20.08 9.71 -6.53
CA ALA A 67 -18.86 9.74 -7.32
C ALA A 67 -19.10 9.13 -8.70
N ASP A 68 -18.67 9.83 -9.75
CA ASP A 68 -18.62 9.27 -11.11
C ASP A 68 -17.63 8.11 -11.17
N ASN A 69 -18.15 6.92 -11.43
CA ASN A 69 -17.35 5.72 -11.66
C ASN A 69 -17.24 5.37 -13.16
N THR A 70 -17.58 6.30 -14.06
CA THR A 70 -17.40 6.14 -15.51
C THR A 70 -16.07 6.68 -16.03
N GLY A 71 -15.35 7.47 -15.22
CA GLY A 71 -14.05 8.06 -15.53
C GLY A 71 -14.14 9.32 -16.40
N ARG A 72 -15.31 9.97 -16.44
CA ARG A 72 -15.54 11.18 -17.25
C ARG A 72 -15.43 12.47 -16.45
N THR A 73 -15.75 12.41 -15.16
CA THR A 73 -15.69 13.54 -14.26
C THR A 73 -14.58 13.34 -13.25
N ASP A 74 -13.82 14.40 -13.00
CA ASP A 74 -12.86 14.42 -11.91
C ASP A 74 -13.59 14.31 -10.56
N VAL A 75 -13.26 13.27 -9.80
CA VAL A 75 -13.88 12.97 -8.50
C VAL A 75 -12.91 13.12 -7.34
N THR A 76 -11.77 13.81 -7.52
CA THR A 76 -10.71 13.95 -6.51
C THR A 76 -11.26 14.41 -5.17
N ASP A 77 -11.96 15.56 -5.15
CA ASP A 77 -12.53 16.13 -3.93
C ASP A 77 -13.61 15.23 -3.30
N ILE A 78 -14.38 14.53 -4.15
CA ILE A 78 -15.46 13.63 -3.71
C ILE A 78 -14.86 12.41 -2.99
N LEU A 79 -13.87 11.76 -3.61
CA LEU A 79 -13.20 10.61 -3.03
C LEU A 79 -12.40 10.99 -1.79
N GLN A 80 -11.71 12.14 -1.81
CA GLN A 80 -11.00 12.64 -0.63
C GLN A 80 -11.95 12.83 0.56
N ARG A 81 -13.12 13.42 0.32
CA ARG A 81 -14.15 13.56 1.35
C ARG A 81 -14.68 12.22 1.83
N ALA A 82 -14.92 11.27 0.93
CA ALA A 82 -15.41 9.95 1.29
C ALA A 82 -14.39 9.17 2.16
N ILE A 83 -13.10 9.23 1.85
CA ILE A 83 -12.03 8.63 2.66
C ILE A 83 -12.03 9.21 4.09
N ILE A 84 -12.13 10.54 4.21
CA ILE A 84 -12.17 11.24 5.51
C ILE A 84 -13.43 10.85 6.31
N ASP A 85 -14.59 10.85 5.66
CA ASP A 85 -15.86 10.52 6.30
C ASP A 85 -15.91 9.04 6.70
N ALA A 86 -15.42 8.12 5.86
CA ALA A 86 -15.33 6.70 6.18
C ALA A 86 -14.44 6.46 7.41
N ARG A 87 -13.25 7.07 7.45
CA ARG A 87 -12.35 7.03 8.61
C ARG A 87 -13.06 7.47 9.89
N ASP A 88 -13.67 8.67 9.88
CA ASP A 88 -14.30 9.24 11.07
C ASP A 88 -15.57 8.49 11.49
N ALA A 89 -16.24 7.82 10.55
CA ALA A 89 -17.36 6.93 10.83
C ALA A 89 -16.94 5.50 11.23
N GLN A 90 -15.63 5.19 11.17
CA GLN A 90 -15.05 3.85 11.34
C GLN A 90 -15.66 2.84 10.36
N MET A 91 -15.71 3.23 9.10
CA MET A 91 -16.29 2.47 7.99
C MET A 91 -15.25 2.21 6.90
N LEU A 92 -15.50 1.18 6.11
CA LEU A 92 -14.81 0.95 4.85
C LEU A 92 -15.20 2.02 3.83
N CYS A 93 -14.21 2.70 3.23
CA CYS A 93 -14.42 3.49 2.00
C CYS A 93 -14.41 2.54 0.81
N TYR A 94 -15.59 2.27 0.24
CA TYR A 94 -15.78 1.26 -0.80
C TYR A 94 -15.99 1.88 -2.18
N LEU A 95 -15.19 1.42 -3.15
CA LEU A 95 -15.29 1.80 -4.56
C LEU A 95 -15.86 0.63 -5.36
N PRO A 96 -17.13 0.71 -5.79
CA PRO A 96 -17.67 -0.21 -6.79
C PRO A 96 -16.80 -0.29 -8.05
N ALA A 97 -17.02 -1.34 -8.85
CA ALA A 97 -16.36 -1.48 -10.15
C ALA A 97 -16.58 -0.23 -11.02
N GLY A 98 -15.53 0.24 -11.67
CA GLY A 98 -15.58 1.46 -12.48
C GLY A 98 -14.24 2.18 -12.54
N LYS A 99 -14.24 3.30 -13.25
CA LYS A 99 -13.08 4.20 -13.38
C LYS A 99 -13.36 5.51 -12.65
N TYR A 100 -12.42 5.94 -11.83
CA TYR A 100 -12.51 7.16 -11.04
C TYR A 100 -11.40 8.10 -11.45
N LEU A 101 -11.73 9.13 -12.23
CA LEU A 101 -10.75 10.10 -12.70
C LEU A 101 -10.35 11.03 -11.54
N VAL A 102 -9.05 11.19 -11.31
CA VAL A 102 -8.51 12.12 -10.31
C VAL A 102 -7.42 12.99 -10.92
N SER A 103 -7.22 14.19 -10.40
CA SER A 103 -6.16 15.12 -10.82
C SER A 103 -5.16 15.46 -9.72
N ASP A 104 -5.38 14.96 -8.50
CA ASP A 104 -4.50 15.18 -7.35
C ASP A 104 -4.41 13.93 -6.44
N THR A 105 -3.55 14.02 -5.43
CA THR A 105 -3.34 13.01 -4.40
C THR A 105 -4.60 12.81 -3.56
N LEU A 106 -5.00 11.56 -3.38
CA LEU A 106 -5.94 11.10 -2.36
C LEU A 106 -5.17 10.72 -1.10
N GLU A 107 -5.43 11.41 0.00
CA GLU A 107 -4.77 11.20 1.28
C GLU A 107 -5.65 10.40 2.26
N GLY A 108 -5.08 9.32 2.79
CA GLY A 108 -5.60 8.57 3.94
C GLY A 108 -4.85 8.98 5.21
N ILE A 109 -5.43 9.90 5.98
CA ILE A 109 -4.74 10.51 7.13
C ILE A 109 -5.31 9.96 8.44
N ILE A 110 -4.50 9.28 9.26
CA ILE A 110 -4.85 9.11 10.68
C ILE A 110 -4.65 10.46 11.38
N GLY A 111 -5.73 10.99 11.97
CA GLY A 111 -5.69 12.23 12.74
C GLY A 111 -5.10 12.06 14.14
N VAL A 112 -4.83 13.17 14.82
CA VAL A 112 -4.54 13.19 16.27
C VAL A 112 -5.88 13.23 17.00
N ILE A 113 -6.23 12.15 17.71
CA ILE A 113 -7.54 11.98 18.36
C ILE A 113 -7.32 11.76 19.85
N GLU A 114 -7.54 12.80 20.64
CA GLU A 114 -7.38 12.80 22.08
C GLU A 114 -8.63 12.24 22.77
N TRP A 115 -8.43 11.52 23.87
CA TRP A 115 -9.53 11.14 24.74
C TRP A 115 -10.21 12.38 25.32
N ASP A 116 -11.54 12.36 25.47
CA ASP A 116 -12.23 13.41 26.24
C ASP A 116 -11.81 13.37 27.70
N ASP A 117 -11.93 12.18 28.28
CA ASP A 117 -11.46 11.80 29.60
C ASP A 117 -10.63 10.53 29.48
N TRP A 118 -9.59 10.42 30.30
CA TRP A 118 -8.70 9.25 30.29
C TRP A 118 -9.48 7.97 30.67
N PRO A 119 -9.59 6.97 29.78
CA PRO A 119 -10.49 5.84 29.98
C PRO A 119 -9.90 4.71 30.84
N TYR A 120 -8.64 4.82 31.29
CA TYR A 120 -7.93 3.78 32.04
C TYR A 120 -7.65 4.22 33.48
N SER A 121 -7.56 3.27 34.42
CA SER A 121 -7.31 3.56 35.84
C SER A 121 -5.90 4.04 36.14
N ASP A 122 -4.94 3.74 35.26
CA ASP A 122 -3.50 3.97 35.47
C ASP A 122 -2.85 4.70 34.28
N HIS A 123 -1.60 5.14 34.44
CA HIS A 123 -0.78 5.59 33.30
C HIS A 123 -0.62 4.42 32.34
N ALA A 124 -1.18 4.54 31.15
CA ALA A 124 -0.97 3.55 30.11
C ALA A 124 0.27 3.93 29.29
N ASP A 125 0.78 2.93 28.58
CA ASP A 125 1.84 3.09 27.59
C ASP A 125 1.60 4.35 26.73
N PRO A 126 2.61 5.21 26.48
CA PRO A 126 2.46 6.36 25.58
C PRO A 126 1.82 6.02 24.22
N TRP A 127 1.85 4.75 23.78
CA TRP A 127 1.17 4.26 22.57
C TRP A 127 -0.35 4.07 22.70
N VAL A 128 -0.97 4.23 23.86
CA VAL A 128 -2.44 4.29 24.04
C VAL A 128 -2.90 5.65 24.60
N ALA A 129 -1.98 6.62 24.62
CA ALA A 129 -2.24 8.00 25.06
C ALA A 129 -3.31 8.71 24.18
N GLU A 130 -3.51 8.25 22.95
CA GLU A 130 -4.47 8.80 22.00
C GLU A 130 -5.36 7.69 21.41
N ALA A 131 -6.60 8.05 21.07
CA ALA A 131 -7.58 7.16 20.46
C ALA A 131 -7.41 7.01 18.93
N SER A 132 -6.38 7.62 18.34
CA SER A 132 -6.18 7.68 16.89
C SER A 132 -6.15 6.33 16.19
N PHE A 133 -5.63 5.29 16.85
CA PHE A 133 -5.49 3.95 16.30
C PHE A 133 -6.83 3.24 16.02
N TYR A 134 -7.92 3.74 16.61
CA TYR A 134 -9.28 3.26 16.36
C TYR A 134 -9.90 3.82 15.07
N TYR A 135 -9.23 4.76 14.40
CA TYR A 135 -9.74 5.43 13.20
C TYR A 135 -8.77 5.31 12.02
N PRO A 136 -8.44 4.08 11.57
CA PRO A 136 -7.65 3.89 10.36
C PRO A 136 -8.46 4.26 9.12
N CYS A 137 -7.75 4.59 8.03
CA CYS A 137 -8.36 4.62 6.71
C CYS A 137 -8.33 3.23 6.10
N VAL A 138 -9.48 2.76 5.63
CA VAL A 138 -9.62 1.50 4.89
C VAL A 138 -10.26 1.84 3.54
N LEU A 139 -9.50 1.65 2.46
CA LEU A 139 -9.95 1.86 1.08
C LEU A 139 -9.98 0.52 0.37
N MET A 140 -11.15 0.13 -0.14
CA MET A 140 -11.33 -1.15 -0.84
C MET A 140 -12.10 -0.94 -2.14
N GLY A 141 -11.62 -1.55 -3.22
CA GLY A 141 -12.38 -1.67 -4.47
C GLY A 141 -13.16 -2.98 -4.57
N SER A 142 -14.09 -3.02 -5.53
CA SER A 142 -14.84 -4.22 -5.89
C SER A 142 -13.94 -5.35 -6.40
N ARG A 143 -14.19 -6.57 -5.93
CA ARG A 143 -13.63 -7.84 -6.45
C ARG A 143 -14.59 -8.57 -7.43
N ARG A 144 -15.79 -8.01 -7.71
CA ARG A 144 -16.84 -8.61 -8.56
C ARG A 144 -16.50 -8.65 -10.07
N ALA A 145 -17.51 -8.53 -10.94
CA ALA A 145 -17.43 -8.54 -12.41
C ALA A 145 -16.58 -7.40 -13.04
N GLY A 146 -15.86 -6.65 -12.22
CA GLY A 146 -14.91 -5.62 -12.60
C GLY A 146 -14.20 -5.07 -11.36
N ARG A 147 -13.03 -4.48 -11.59
CA ARG A 147 -12.22 -3.82 -10.56
C ARG A 147 -12.51 -2.32 -10.51
N ALA A 148 -12.32 -1.71 -9.35
CA ALA A 148 -12.24 -0.26 -9.25
C ALA A 148 -10.87 0.21 -9.76
N VAL A 149 -10.84 1.21 -10.62
CA VAL A 149 -9.59 1.79 -11.16
C VAL A 149 -9.55 3.28 -10.87
N ILE A 150 -8.57 3.73 -10.08
CA ILE A 150 -8.29 5.15 -9.90
C ILE A 150 -7.36 5.58 -11.05
N VAL A 151 -7.81 6.54 -11.85
CA VAL A 151 -7.11 6.99 -13.05
C VAL A 151 -6.63 8.42 -12.83
N LEU A 152 -5.31 8.61 -12.78
CA LEU A 152 -4.73 9.95 -12.78
C LEU A 152 -4.93 10.59 -14.16
N ALA A 153 -5.40 11.83 -14.17
CA ALA A 153 -5.54 12.62 -15.39
C ALA A 153 -4.19 12.75 -16.11
N ASP A 154 -4.23 12.75 -17.45
CA ASP A 154 -3.04 13.04 -18.25
C ASP A 154 -2.51 14.45 -17.92
N ASN A 155 -1.19 14.61 -17.83
CA ASN A 155 -0.53 15.87 -17.50
C ASN A 155 -1.11 16.52 -16.22
N ALA A 156 -1.33 15.71 -15.18
CA ALA A 156 -1.89 16.15 -13.92
C ALA A 156 -0.95 17.14 -13.20
N PRO A 157 -1.46 18.26 -12.66
CA PRO A 157 -0.65 19.26 -11.98
C PRO A 157 0.19 18.68 -10.82
N GLY A 158 1.49 18.96 -10.83
CA GLY A 158 2.44 18.51 -9.81
C GLY A 158 2.98 17.08 -9.98
N PHE A 159 2.53 16.33 -11.01
CA PHE A 159 3.03 14.99 -11.34
C PHE A 159 4.05 14.99 -12.49
N GLY A 160 4.45 16.18 -12.97
CA GLY A 160 5.35 16.36 -14.11
C GLY A 160 6.85 16.31 -13.79
N ASP A 161 7.25 16.35 -12.52
CA ASP A 161 8.66 16.43 -12.12
C ASP A 161 9.16 15.14 -11.44
N PRO A 162 9.98 14.31 -12.12
CA PRO A 162 10.55 13.10 -11.53
C PRO A 162 11.56 13.36 -10.40
N SER A 163 12.06 14.58 -10.26
CA SER A 163 12.96 14.96 -9.15
C SER A 163 12.19 15.21 -7.85
N ASN A 164 10.89 15.50 -7.96
CA ASN A 164 9.97 15.74 -6.86
C ASN A 164 8.72 14.85 -7.02
N PRO A 165 8.87 13.52 -6.98
CA PRO A 165 7.79 12.62 -7.35
C PRO A 165 6.66 12.62 -6.33
N LYS A 166 5.43 12.50 -6.83
CA LYS A 166 4.18 12.70 -6.09
C LYS A 166 3.25 11.49 -6.20
N PRO A 167 2.71 10.96 -5.08
CA PRO A 167 1.80 9.82 -5.09
C PRO A 167 0.37 10.20 -5.45
N VAL A 168 -0.35 9.31 -6.13
CA VAL A 168 -1.80 9.42 -6.36
C VAL A 168 -2.57 9.01 -5.11
N ILE A 169 -2.11 7.99 -4.38
CA ILE A 169 -2.68 7.59 -3.09
C ILE A 169 -1.60 7.66 -2.02
N TYR A 170 -1.83 8.42 -0.94
CA TYR A 170 -0.88 8.58 0.15
C TYR A 170 -1.51 8.30 1.51
N PHE A 171 -1.12 7.21 2.14
CA PHE A 171 -1.64 6.80 3.45
C PHE A 171 -0.61 7.06 4.55
N TRP A 172 -0.93 7.92 5.51
CA TRP A 172 -0.02 8.38 6.56
C TRP A 172 -0.73 8.72 7.87
N ALA A 173 0.04 8.80 8.96
CA ALA A 173 -0.45 9.22 10.26
C ALA A 173 0.19 10.53 10.70
N ARG A 174 -0.61 11.45 11.23
CA ARG A 174 -0.11 12.69 11.84
C ARG A 174 0.78 12.38 13.03
N SER A 175 1.86 13.14 13.19
CA SER A 175 2.76 12.98 14.34
C SER A 175 2.07 13.22 15.67
N MET A 176 2.21 12.25 16.57
CA MET A 176 1.68 12.26 17.94
C MET A 176 2.81 12.29 18.99
N GLN A 177 4.07 12.16 18.57
CA GLN A 177 5.19 11.86 19.47
C GLN A 177 5.42 12.84 20.63
N SER A 178 5.72 12.25 21.80
CA SER A 178 6.12 12.87 23.07
C SER A 178 7.64 13.13 23.23
N PHE A 179 8.48 12.66 22.31
CA PHE A 179 9.95 12.89 22.32
C PHE A 179 10.37 13.73 21.10
N GLY A 180 10.19 15.04 21.22
CA GLY A 180 10.42 16.02 20.15
C GLY A 180 9.22 16.98 20.01
N PRO A 181 9.29 18.00 19.15
CA PRO A 181 8.15 18.90 18.94
C PRO A 181 7.01 18.16 18.24
N ARG A 182 5.84 18.09 18.89
CA ARG A 182 4.57 17.60 18.32
C ARG A 182 4.20 18.50 17.14
N ASP A 183 4.31 17.99 15.92
CA ASP A 183 3.89 18.68 14.70
C ASP A 183 2.91 17.79 13.91
N PRO A 184 1.60 17.96 14.12
CA PRO A 184 0.58 17.13 13.49
C PRO A 184 0.49 17.36 11.97
N ASN A 185 1.26 18.30 11.40
CA ASN A 185 1.37 18.49 9.95
C ASN A 185 2.46 17.63 9.31
N LYS A 186 3.19 16.83 10.10
CA LYS A 186 4.23 15.93 9.60
C LYS A 186 3.80 14.47 9.71
N PRO A 187 4.21 13.63 8.74
CA PRO A 187 3.97 12.20 8.81
C PRO A 187 4.84 11.53 9.88
N GLN A 188 4.24 10.62 10.62
CA GLN A 188 4.92 9.76 11.58
C GLN A 188 4.60 8.29 11.27
N PRO A 189 5.50 7.58 10.56
CA PRO A 189 5.20 6.27 9.99
C PRO A 189 5.14 5.13 11.01
N ASN A 190 5.80 5.25 12.17
CA ASN A 190 5.81 4.20 13.20
C ASN A 190 4.51 4.09 14.01
N ILE A 191 3.52 4.94 13.71
CA ILE A 191 2.19 4.93 14.31
C ILE A 191 1.09 4.87 13.25
N ASN A 192 1.47 4.63 12.00
CA ASN A 192 0.56 4.49 10.88
C ASN A 192 0.02 3.05 10.84
N PHE A 193 -0.71 2.67 11.89
CA PHE A 193 -1.24 1.32 12.08
C PHE A 193 -2.54 1.10 11.32
N ASN A 194 -2.86 -0.17 11.02
CA ASN A 194 -4.17 -0.62 10.55
C ASN A 194 -4.72 0.03 9.27
N GLN A 195 -3.96 0.89 8.59
CA GLN A 195 -4.36 1.52 7.33
C GLN A 195 -4.26 0.53 6.18
N LYS A 196 -5.33 0.39 5.39
CA LYS A 196 -5.43 -0.64 4.34
C LYS A 196 -5.84 -0.07 3.00
N ILE A 197 -5.14 -0.48 1.94
CA ILE A 197 -5.52 -0.25 0.54
C ILE A 197 -5.70 -1.62 -0.09
N MET A 198 -6.90 -1.95 -0.55
CA MET A 198 -7.24 -3.31 -0.98
C MET A 198 -8.01 -3.33 -2.30
N SER A 199 -7.71 -4.27 -3.17
CA SER A 199 -8.60 -4.69 -4.27
C SER A 199 -9.04 -3.59 -5.22
N LEU A 200 -8.09 -2.73 -5.58
CA LEU A 200 -8.28 -1.67 -6.57
C LEU A 200 -7.04 -1.55 -7.44
N ASP A 201 -7.21 -0.93 -8.60
CA ASP A 201 -6.14 -0.66 -9.54
C ASP A 201 -5.88 0.84 -9.65
N VAL A 202 -4.67 1.19 -10.11
CA VAL A 202 -4.25 2.56 -10.36
C VAL A 202 -3.68 2.68 -11.77
N ASP A 203 -4.16 3.63 -12.56
CA ASP A 203 -3.55 4.03 -13.82
C ASP A 203 -2.95 5.43 -13.65
N LEU A 204 -1.65 5.57 -13.90
CA LEU A 204 -0.93 6.83 -13.70
C LEU A 204 -1.08 7.82 -14.86
N GLY A 205 -1.88 7.49 -15.87
CA GLY A 205 -2.11 8.35 -17.02
C GLY A 205 -0.83 8.58 -17.82
N ARG A 206 -0.89 9.56 -18.72
CA ARG A 206 0.21 9.91 -19.62
C ARG A 206 0.83 11.24 -19.22
N GLN A 207 2.10 11.40 -19.58
CA GLN A 207 2.85 12.65 -19.35
C GLN A 207 2.95 13.04 -17.86
N ASN A 208 2.94 12.03 -16.97
CA ASN A 208 3.11 12.19 -15.54
C ASN A 208 4.43 11.54 -15.05
N PRO A 209 5.61 11.97 -15.52
CA PRO A 209 6.88 11.30 -15.22
C PRO A 209 7.30 11.34 -13.74
N GLY A 210 6.69 12.21 -12.93
CA GLY A 210 6.85 12.27 -11.48
C GLY A 210 5.81 11.48 -10.70
N ALA A 211 4.86 10.80 -11.35
CA ALA A 211 3.80 10.10 -10.63
C ALA A 211 4.26 8.82 -9.94
N ILE A 212 3.73 8.62 -8.74
CA ILE A 212 3.78 7.38 -7.97
C ILE A 212 2.34 6.88 -7.80
N GLY A 213 2.09 5.58 -7.97
CA GLY A 213 0.77 5.01 -7.70
C GLY A 213 0.37 5.16 -6.25
N ILE A 214 1.13 4.52 -5.36
CA ILE A 214 0.84 4.46 -3.92
C ILE A 214 2.08 4.84 -3.12
N ASP A 215 1.91 5.65 -2.08
CA ASP A 215 2.87 5.76 -0.98
C ASP A 215 2.20 5.30 0.32
N HIS A 216 2.68 4.16 0.85
CA HIS A 216 2.17 3.60 2.10
C HIS A 216 3.31 3.14 2.99
N ARG A 217 3.81 4.06 3.81
CA ARG A 217 4.78 3.77 4.87
C ARG A 217 4.04 3.52 6.20
N GLY A 218 3.47 2.33 6.32
CA GLY A 218 2.66 1.88 7.47
C GLY A 218 3.40 1.00 8.47
N ALA A 219 2.88 0.92 9.70
CA ALA A 219 3.38 0.04 10.76
C ALA A 219 2.42 -1.16 10.98
N GLU A 220 2.37 -1.75 12.17
CA GLU A 220 1.55 -2.92 12.54
C GLU A 220 0.12 -2.85 11.96
N GLY A 221 -0.32 -3.95 11.31
CA GLY A 221 -1.66 -4.07 10.74
C GLY A 221 -1.92 -3.28 9.45
N ALA A 222 -0.97 -2.45 9.01
CA ALA A 222 -1.09 -1.74 7.73
C ALA A 222 -0.77 -2.65 6.54
N THR A 223 -1.51 -2.49 5.44
CA THR A 223 -1.33 -3.34 4.25
C THR A 223 -1.70 -2.65 2.92
N VAL A 224 -1.06 -3.12 1.85
CA VAL A 224 -1.50 -2.95 0.47
C VAL A 224 -1.70 -4.36 -0.09
N GLU A 225 -2.93 -4.69 -0.49
CA GLU A 225 -3.27 -6.05 -0.93
C GLU A 225 -4.09 -6.02 -2.23
N ASP A 226 -3.78 -6.90 -3.17
CA ASP A 226 -4.55 -7.06 -4.41
C ASP A 226 -4.66 -5.75 -5.20
N VAL A 227 -3.51 -5.24 -5.65
CA VAL A 227 -3.41 -3.97 -6.36
C VAL A 227 -2.62 -4.12 -7.66
N ARG A 228 -3.17 -3.59 -8.76
CA ARG A 228 -2.47 -3.47 -10.03
C ARG A 228 -2.21 -2.01 -10.38
N ILE A 229 -1.01 -1.71 -10.85
CA ILE A 229 -0.59 -0.34 -11.19
C ILE A 229 -0.03 -0.31 -12.60
N ASN A 230 -0.67 0.48 -13.47
CA ASN A 230 -0.09 0.88 -14.74
C ASN A 230 0.75 2.14 -14.51
N ALA A 231 2.06 1.98 -14.49
CA ALA A 231 3.05 3.02 -14.24
C ALA A 231 3.84 3.41 -15.50
N ALA A 232 3.35 3.08 -16.70
CA ALA A 232 4.05 3.37 -17.96
C ALA A 232 4.44 4.86 -18.08
N GLY A 233 5.75 5.13 -18.17
CA GLY A 233 6.29 6.50 -18.26
C GLY A 233 6.30 7.30 -16.96
N ALA A 234 5.84 6.73 -15.84
CA ALA A 234 5.79 7.37 -14.52
C ALA A 234 7.05 7.06 -13.68
N PHE A 235 7.13 7.66 -12.49
CA PHE A 235 8.27 7.47 -11.58
C PHE A 235 8.26 6.07 -10.95
N ALA A 236 7.19 5.71 -10.22
CA ALA A 236 7.12 4.40 -9.60
C ALA A 236 5.70 3.84 -9.48
N GLY A 237 5.56 2.52 -9.41
CA GLY A 237 4.30 1.89 -8.97
C GLY A 237 4.00 2.23 -7.51
N ILE A 238 4.91 1.81 -6.62
CA ILE A 238 4.77 2.03 -5.17
C ILE A 238 6.04 2.69 -4.61
N ARG A 239 5.87 3.70 -3.76
CA ARG A 239 6.92 4.27 -2.91
C ARG A 239 6.70 3.82 -1.48
N ASN A 240 7.74 3.26 -0.85
CA ASN A 240 7.69 2.69 0.49
C ASN A 240 6.70 1.53 0.65
N ALA A 241 6.91 0.73 1.69
CA ALA A 241 6.05 -0.38 2.06
C ALA A 241 5.72 -0.29 3.55
N PRO A 242 4.56 -0.86 3.95
CA PRO A 242 4.32 -1.22 5.33
C PRO A 242 5.41 -2.17 5.85
N GLY A 243 5.73 -2.04 7.13
CA GLY A 243 6.69 -2.87 7.86
C GLY A 243 6.36 -2.83 9.34
N SER A 244 7.26 -3.25 10.23
CA SER A 244 7.02 -3.33 11.68
C SER A 244 5.72 -4.08 11.98
N GLY A 245 5.50 -5.22 11.32
CA GLY A 245 4.23 -5.96 11.42
C GLY A 245 3.19 -5.64 10.35
N GLY A 246 3.47 -4.71 9.42
CA GLY A 246 2.73 -4.53 8.16
C GLY A 246 3.36 -5.29 6.98
N ALA A 247 2.58 -5.51 5.91
CA ALA A 247 3.01 -6.25 4.72
C ALA A 247 2.26 -5.82 3.44
N MET A 248 2.81 -6.17 2.27
CA MET A 248 2.13 -6.09 0.97
C MET A 248 1.95 -7.48 0.36
N HIS A 249 0.83 -7.69 -0.33
CA HIS A 249 0.50 -8.98 -0.95
C HIS A 249 -0.27 -8.79 -2.28
N HIS A 250 -0.04 -9.64 -3.28
CA HIS A 250 -0.66 -9.57 -4.61
C HIS A 250 -0.54 -8.19 -5.27
N ILE A 251 0.69 -7.82 -5.62
CA ILE A 251 1.01 -6.51 -6.22
C ILE A 251 1.48 -6.70 -7.66
N GLU A 252 0.83 -6.05 -8.62
CA GLU A 252 1.29 -6.02 -10.01
C GLU A 252 1.65 -4.60 -10.43
N VAL A 253 2.85 -4.39 -10.99
CA VAL A 253 3.27 -3.10 -11.55
C VAL A 253 3.80 -3.28 -12.98
N GLN A 254 3.14 -2.61 -13.92
CA GLN A 254 3.53 -2.55 -15.32
C GLN A 254 4.15 -1.20 -15.65
N GLY A 255 5.41 -1.21 -16.11
CA GLY A 255 6.16 0.00 -16.46
C GLY A 255 6.70 0.77 -15.25
N GLY A 256 7.06 2.03 -15.49
CA GLY A 256 7.65 2.95 -14.53
C GLY A 256 9.18 2.91 -14.51
N ARG A 257 9.82 3.93 -13.92
CA ARG A 257 11.25 3.84 -13.62
C ARG A 257 11.52 2.77 -12.58
N HIS A 258 10.66 2.75 -11.56
CA HIS A 258 10.72 1.81 -10.46
C HIS A 258 9.41 1.02 -10.31
N GLY A 259 9.50 -0.27 -10.01
CA GLY A 259 8.33 -1.06 -9.66
C GLY A 259 7.96 -0.73 -8.22
N LEU A 260 8.87 -1.11 -7.32
CA LEU A 260 8.84 -0.76 -5.91
C LEU A 260 10.04 0.15 -5.59
N TYR A 261 9.78 1.40 -5.23
CA TYR A 261 10.77 2.37 -4.78
C TYR A 261 10.79 2.45 -3.25
N LEU A 262 11.46 1.50 -2.60
CA LEU A 262 11.47 1.33 -1.14
C LEU A 262 12.60 2.15 -0.51
N SER A 263 12.57 3.47 -0.71
CA SER A 263 13.62 4.39 -0.26
C SER A 263 13.56 4.72 1.24
N GLY A 264 12.42 4.42 1.88
CA GLY A 264 12.22 4.72 3.30
C GLY A 264 11.09 3.90 3.92
N SER A 265 10.86 2.66 3.51
CA SER A 265 9.81 1.80 4.10
C SER A 265 9.90 1.71 5.63
N GLN A 266 8.78 1.37 6.27
CA GLN A 266 8.85 0.97 7.67
C GLN A 266 9.73 -0.28 7.82
N PRO A 267 10.36 -0.45 9.00
CA PRO A 267 11.37 -1.47 9.22
C PRO A 267 10.86 -2.86 8.88
N SER A 268 11.71 -3.72 8.33
CA SER A 268 11.36 -5.13 8.12
C SER A 268 10.14 -5.38 7.20
N PRO A 269 10.01 -4.72 6.04
CA PRO A 269 8.85 -4.91 5.17
C PRO A 269 8.83 -6.32 4.55
N LEU A 270 7.62 -6.88 4.42
CA LEU A 270 7.34 -8.10 3.68
C LEU A 270 6.55 -7.75 2.42
N VAL A 271 6.98 -8.29 1.28
CA VAL A 271 6.26 -8.25 0.01
C VAL A 271 6.10 -9.68 -0.49
N SER A 272 4.88 -10.09 -0.76
CA SER A 272 4.61 -11.44 -1.26
C SER A 272 3.70 -11.40 -2.47
N ASP A 273 3.83 -12.36 -3.37
CA ASP A 273 3.06 -12.42 -4.63
C ASP A 273 3.14 -11.11 -5.41
N VAL A 274 4.30 -10.85 -6.00
CA VAL A 274 4.60 -9.56 -6.64
C VAL A 274 5.07 -9.75 -8.07
N LYS A 275 4.40 -9.05 -9.00
CA LYS A 275 4.72 -9.07 -10.42
C LYS A 275 5.19 -7.70 -10.88
N LEU A 276 6.41 -7.62 -11.39
CA LEU A 276 7.04 -6.37 -11.82
C LEU A 276 7.54 -6.51 -13.24
N VAL A 277 6.91 -5.80 -14.17
CA VAL A 277 7.20 -5.92 -15.61
C VAL A 277 7.55 -4.58 -16.22
N GLY A 278 8.66 -4.53 -16.96
CA GLY A 278 8.99 -3.39 -17.84
C GLY A 278 9.52 -2.14 -17.13
N GLN A 279 10.11 -2.27 -15.94
CA GLN A 279 10.77 -1.14 -15.28
C GLN A 279 12.06 -0.71 -15.99
N THR A 280 12.28 0.60 -16.13
CA THR A 280 13.45 1.13 -16.86
C THR A 280 14.70 1.32 -16.01
N GLU A 281 14.57 1.49 -14.70
CA GLU A 281 15.72 1.71 -13.80
C GLU A 281 15.90 0.56 -12.79
N THR A 282 14.87 0.24 -12.00
CA THR A 282 14.90 -0.91 -11.07
C THR A 282 13.52 -1.55 -10.96
N SER A 283 13.44 -2.87 -10.91
CA SER A 283 12.19 -3.53 -10.49
C SER A 283 11.96 -3.26 -9.00
N ILE A 284 12.99 -3.43 -8.15
CA ILE A 284 12.93 -3.06 -6.73
C ILE A 284 14.16 -2.22 -6.39
N PHE A 285 13.95 -1.00 -5.91
CA PHE A 285 14.95 -0.21 -5.20
C PHE A 285 14.75 -0.39 -3.68
N CYS A 286 15.81 -0.68 -2.94
CA CYS A 286 15.73 -0.99 -1.51
C CYS A 286 16.73 -0.17 -0.68
N GLN A 287 16.20 0.75 0.14
CA GLN A 287 16.93 1.52 1.15
C GLN A 287 16.21 1.40 2.52
N THR A 288 15.80 0.19 2.87
CA THR A 288 14.97 -0.05 4.05
C THR A 288 15.80 -0.24 5.32
N ARG A 289 15.22 0.16 6.46
CA ARG A 289 15.66 -0.28 7.79
C ARG A 289 15.18 -1.72 8.03
N GLY A 290 15.95 -2.55 8.73
CA GLY A 290 15.62 -3.97 8.92
C GLY A 290 15.69 -4.78 7.61
N PRO A 291 15.43 -6.09 7.64
CA PRO A 291 15.45 -6.92 6.44
C PRO A 291 14.34 -6.57 5.44
N LEU A 292 14.56 -6.74 4.14
CA LEU A 292 13.45 -6.82 3.18
C LEU A 292 13.20 -8.29 2.89
N THR A 293 11.95 -8.75 3.00
CA THR A 293 11.58 -10.11 2.59
C THR A 293 10.66 -10.04 1.37
N VAL A 294 11.03 -10.74 0.31
CA VAL A 294 10.28 -10.88 -0.93
C VAL A 294 10.02 -12.35 -1.18
N VAL A 295 8.76 -12.73 -1.38
CA VAL A 295 8.36 -14.13 -1.59
C VAL A 295 7.45 -14.23 -2.81
N GLY A 296 7.65 -15.20 -3.70
CA GLY A 296 6.75 -15.36 -4.85
C GLY A 296 6.85 -14.22 -5.87
N ALA A 297 8.05 -13.66 -6.12
CA ALA A 297 8.20 -12.57 -7.07
C ALA A 297 8.33 -13.07 -8.52
N GLU A 298 7.57 -12.48 -9.44
CA GLU A 298 7.75 -12.59 -10.88
C GLU A 298 8.29 -11.25 -11.41
N ILE A 299 9.57 -11.21 -11.78
CA ILE A 299 10.22 -10.01 -12.29
C ILE A 299 10.60 -10.23 -13.76
N ASP A 300 10.18 -9.31 -14.62
CA ASP A 300 10.67 -9.17 -15.99
C ASP A 300 11.07 -7.71 -16.22
N GLY A 301 12.32 -7.37 -15.92
CA GLY A 301 12.73 -5.96 -15.85
C GLY A 301 14.17 -5.72 -15.42
N ALA A 302 14.41 -4.58 -14.79
CA ALA A 302 15.74 -4.09 -14.42
C ALA A 302 16.32 -4.71 -13.12
N GLY A 303 15.69 -5.76 -12.57
CA GLY A 303 16.19 -6.44 -11.38
C GLY A 303 16.14 -5.57 -10.10
N ILE A 304 16.94 -5.95 -9.11
CA ILE A 304 16.86 -5.43 -7.74
C ILE A 304 18.15 -4.69 -7.39
N ARG A 305 18.01 -3.51 -6.80
CA ARG A 305 19.12 -2.67 -6.31
C ARG A 305 18.91 -2.33 -4.85
N GLY A 306 19.81 -2.80 -4.00
CA GLY A 306 19.87 -2.41 -2.61
C GLY A 306 20.95 -1.36 -2.38
N VAL A 307 20.69 -0.43 -1.48
CA VAL A 307 21.67 0.48 -0.90
C VAL A 307 21.60 0.39 0.63
N LEU A 308 22.58 0.97 1.33
CA LEU A 308 22.50 1.05 2.79
C LEU A 308 21.34 1.98 3.18
N GLY A 309 20.45 1.50 4.06
CA GLY A 309 19.40 2.31 4.66
C GLY A 309 19.98 3.46 5.50
N SER A 310 19.13 4.45 5.75
CA SER A 310 19.50 5.71 6.43
C SER A 310 19.90 5.54 7.90
N ALA A 311 19.55 4.41 8.53
CA ALA A 311 19.98 4.03 9.86
C ALA A 311 20.92 2.82 9.78
N ALA A 312 21.79 2.66 10.77
CA ALA A 312 22.75 1.55 10.82
C ALA A 312 22.10 0.15 10.86
N TRP A 313 20.81 0.09 11.20
CA TRP A 313 20.05 -1.16 11.26
C TRP A 313 19.55 -1.57 9.87
N ASN A 314 20.46 -1.99 9.00
CA ASN A 314 20.14 -2.56 7.70
C ASN A 314 20.21 -4.08 7.80
N GLY A 315 19.09 -4.79 7.59
CA GLY A 315 19.05 -6.26 7.61
C GLY A 315 19.40 -6.87 6.25
N ALA A 316 19.23 -8.19 6.09
CA ALA A 316 19.39 -8.85 4.81
C ALA A 316 18.26 -8.50 3.83
N ILE A 317 18.53 -8.57 2.53
CA ILE A 317 17.48 -8.74 1.52
C ILE A 317 17.28 -10.26 1.37
N SER A 318 16.06 -10.74 1.52
CA SER A 318 15.71 -12.16 1.38
C SER A 318 14.71 -12.32 0.25
N ILE A 319 15.03 -13.14 -0.74
CA ILE A 319 14.19 -13.42 -1.90
C ILE A 319 13.96 -14.92 -1.96
N VAL A 320 12.70 -15.34 -1.91
CA VAL A 320 12.30 -16.74 -1.78
C VAL A 320 11.29 -17.09 -2.87
N ASP A 321 11.39 -18.30 -3.43
CA ASP A 321 10.42 -18.86 -4.38
C ASP A 321 10.08 -17.87 -5.52
N SER A 322 11.10 -17.37 -6.21
CA SER A 322 10.94 -16.24 -7.15
C SER A 322 11.53 -16.53 -8.52
N VAL A 323 11.02 -15.84 -9.54
CA VAL A 323 11.44 -15.95 -10.93
C VAL A 323 11.83 -14.54 -11.43
N ILE A 324 13.07 -14.38 -11.87
CA ILE A 324 13.64 -13.10 -12.30
C ILE A 324 14.22 -13.24 -13.70
N SER A 325 13.58 -12.60 -14.67
CA SER A 325 14.13 -12.33 -15.99
C SER A 325 14.67 -10.91 -16.01
N VAL A 326 15.97 -10.77 -16.22
CA VAL A 326 16.60 -9.46 -16.35
C VAL A 326 16.65 -9.06 -17.82
N SER A 327 16.19 -7.85 -18.13
CA SER A 327 16.08 -7.38 -19.52
C SER A 327 17.00 -6.21 -19.86
N SER A 328 17.51 -5.47 -18.87
CA SER A 328 18.26 -4.22 -19.10
C SER A 328 19.55 -4.08 -18.27
N GLN A 329 19.90 -5.07 -17.45
CA GLN A 329 20.99 -4.99 -16.49
C GLN A 329 21.90 -6.22 -16.51
N ASP A 330 23.16 -6.03 -16.14
CA ASP A 330 24.14 -7.12 -16.05
C ASP A 330 23.97 -7.98 -14.79
N CYS A 331 23.29 -7.47 -13.76
CA CYS A 331 23.08 -8.12 -12.48
C CYS A 331 21.59 -8.16 -12.07
N ALA A 332 21.10 -9.33 -11.65
CA ALA A 332 19.73 -9.48 -11.15
C ALA A 332 19.53 -8.87 -9.77
N VAL A 333 20.48 -9.06 -8.84
CA VAL A 333 20.46 -8.45 -7.50
C VAL A 333 21.81 -7.86 -7.18
N GLU A 334 21.86 -6.54 -7.00
CA GLU A 334 23.09 -5.84 -6.58
C GLU A 334 22.81 -5.10 -5.27
N THR A 335 23.64 -5.34 -4.24
CA THR A 335 23.44 -4.72 -2.94
C THR A 335 24.70 -4.73 -2.06
N PRO A 336 24.93 -3.70 -1.23
CA PRO A 336 25.97 -3.74 -0.19
C PRO A 336 25.54 -4.55 1.05
N ARG A 337 24.32 -5.08 1.08
CA ARG A 337 23.71 -5.73 2.25
C ARG A 337 23.88 -7.25 2.17
N SER A 338 23.69 -7.92 3.30
CA SER A 338 23.54 -9.38 3.33
C SER A 338 22.39 -9.80 2.41
N LEU A 339 22.56 -10.92 1.70
CA LEU A 339 21.59 -11.43 0.73
C LEU A 339 21.28 -12.90 0.98
N VAL A 340 20.00 -13.23 0.91
CA VAL A 340 19.50 -14.60 0.89
C VAL A 340 18.67 -14.78 -0.38
N LEU A 341 19.04 -15.76 -1.20
CA LEU A 341 18.22 -16.28 -2.29
C LEU A 341 17.91 -17.75 -1.98
N ASP A 342 16.63 -18.12 -1.99
CA ASP A 342 16.18 -19.49 -1.74
C ASP A 342 15.13 -19.90 -2.78
N ASN A 343 15.40 -20.97 -3.52
CA ASN A 343 14.58 -21.40 -4.66
C ASN A 343 14.26 -20.25 -5.64
N VAL A 344 15.30 -19.57 -6.13
CA VAL A 344 15.17 -18.43 -7.05
C VAL A 344 15.69 -18.79 -8.44
N TRP A 345 14.88 -18.54 -9.47
CA TRP A 345 15.23 -18.78 -10.87
C TRP A 345 15.58 -17.47 -11.55
N VAL A 346 16.77 -17.39 -12.14
CA VAL A 346 17.27 -16.16 -12.75
C VAL A 346 17.74 -16.40 -14.18
N ARG A 347 17.46 -15.49 -15.11
CA ARG A 347 18.02 -15.50 -16.47
C ARG A 347 18.26 -14.10 -17.02
N GLY A 348 18.99 -14.03 -18.13
CA GLY A 348 19.13 -12.80 -18.93
C GLY A 348 20.21 -11.85 -18.43
N CYS A 349 21.01 -12.26 -17.45
CA CYS A 349 22.06 -11.44 -16.86
C CYS A 349 23.40 -12.20 -16.75
N LYS A 350 24.49 -11.44 -16.63
CA LYS A 350 25.84 -11.95 -16.41
C LYS A 350 26.04 -12.43 -14.98
N TYR A 351 25.38 -11.78 -14.02
CA TYR A 351 25.46 -12.09 -12.60
C TYR A 351 24.08 -12.25 -12.00
N VAL A 352 23.87 -13.31 -11.23
CA VAL A 352 22.67 -13.47 -10.39
C VAL A 352 22.73 -12.48 -9.24
N ALA A 353 23.88 -12.40 -8.57
CA ALA A 353 24.04 -11.55 -7.40
C ALA A 353 25.43 -10.90 -7.40
N ALA A 354 25.48 -9.62 -7.03
CA ALA A 354 26.69 -8.88 -6.75
C ALA A 354 26.56 -8.23 -5.37
N ILE A 355 27.44 -8.60 -4.46
CA ILE A 355 27.44 -8.12 -3.09
C ILE A 355 28.81 -7.54 -2.81
N ASN A 356 28.84 -6.38 -2.15
CA ASN A 356 30.11 -5.74 -1.81
C ASN A 356 31.04 -6.73 -1.08
N ASP A 357 32.30 -6.74 -1.50
CA ASP A 357 33.38 -7.55 -0.91
C ASP A 357 33.19 -9.08 -1.01
N SER A 358 32.19 -9.55 -1.78
CA SER A 358 32.04 -10.96 -2.18
C SER A 358 32.21 -11.12 -3.70
N PRO A 359 32.85 -12.21 -4.17
CA PRO A 359 32.85 -12.52 -5.60
C PRO A 359 31.41 -12.63 -6.13
N PRO A 360 31.10 -12.01 -7.29
CA PRO A 360 29.75 -12.04 -7.83
C PRO A 360 29.35 -13.48 -8.19
N LEU A 361 28.08 -13.82 -7.92
CA LEU A 361 27.50 -15.09 -8.32
C LEU A 361 27.22 -15.04 -9.83
N ALA A 362 27.95 -15.84 -10.59
CA ALA A 362 27.76 -15.96 -12.04
C ALA A 362 26.31 -16.35 -12.39
N GLY A 363 25.76 -15.66 -13.37
CA GLY A 363 24.49 -15.98 -14.00
C GLY A 363 24.67 -16.58 -15.38
N ASN A 364 23.57 -16.64 -16.12
CA ASN A 364 23.55 -17.13 -17.48
C ASN A 364 22.63 -16.27 -18.34
N VAL A 365 23.17 -15.74 -19.43
CA VAL A 365 22.45 -14.86 -20.34
C VAL A 365 21.43 -15.63 -21.18
N LYS A 366 21.67 -16.93 -21.45
CA LYS A 366 20.83 -17.75 -22.33
C LYS A 366 19.89 -18.68 -21.58
N ASN A 367 20.41 -19.39 -20.59
CA ASN A 367 19.68 -20.39 -19.82
C ASN A 367 19.29 -19.84 -18.45
N TRP A 368 18.43 -20.57 -17.75
CA TRP A 368 18.11 -20.28 -16.36
C TRP A 368 19.23 -20.73 -15.43
N THR A 369 19.52 -19.91 -14.43
CA THR A 369 20.27 -20.27 -13.23
C THR A 369 19.26 -20.48 -12.11
N HIS A 370 19.10 -21.72 -11.66
CA HIS A 370 18.31 -22.05 -10.49
C HIS A 370 19.20 -21.98 -9.25
N VAL A 371 18.94 -20.98 -8.42
CA VAL A 371 19.57 -20.79 -7.12
C VAL A 371 18.75 -21.54 -6.09
N ARG A 372 19.17 -22.78 -5.78
CA ARG A 372 18.56 -23.55 -4.70
C ARG A 372 18.81 -22.90 -3.36
N ARG A 373 20.03 -22.39 -3.14
CA ARG A 373 20.39 -21.63 -1.94
C ARG A 373 21.58 -20.74 -2.24
N TYR A 374 21.46 -19.45 -1.95
CA TYR A 374 22.58 -18.54 -1.88
C TYR A 374 22.46 -17.69 -0.63
N VAL A 375 23.45 -17.75 0.26
CA VAL A 375 23.52 -16.92 1.46
C VAL A 375 24.85 -16.24 1.46
N ALA A 376 24.86 -14.93 1.33
CA ALA A 376 26.07 -14.16 1.23
C ALA A 376 26.06 -13.00 2.24
N PRO A 377 27.15 -12.85 3.00
CA PRO A 377 27.22 -11.84 4.03
C PRO A 377 27.53 -10.47 3.44
N GLY A 378 26.86 -9.44 3.96
CA GLY A 378 27.18 -8.05 3.65
C GLY A 378 28.13 -7.46 4.67
N VAL A 379 28.72 -6.32 4.32
CA VAL A 379 29.53 -5.52 5.25
C VAL A 379 28.62 -4.57 6.03
N ARG A 380 28.80 -4.54 7.35
CA ARG A 380 28.13 -3.58 8.23
C ARG A 380 29.13 -2.73 8.99
N ASN A 381 28.75 -1.45 9.08
CA ASN A 381 29.43 -0.44 9.87
C ASN A 381 28.40 0.18 10.81
N TYR A 382 28.38 -0.29 12.06
CA TYR A 382 27.56 0.29 13.11
C TYR A 382 28.23 1.55 13.66
N PRO A 383 27.44 2.60 13.99
CA PRO A 383 27.95 3.79 14.64
C PRO A 383 28.47 3.46 16.05
N ALA A 384 29.31 4.34 16.59
CA ALA A 384 29.82 4.23 17.95
C ALA A 384 28.70 4.14 19.02
N SER A 385 27.54 4.76 18.76
CA SER A 385 26.35 4.65 19.61
C SER A 385 25.79 3.22 19.72
N LEU A 386 26.20 2.32 18.83
CA LEU A 386 25.91 0.89 18.82
C LEU A 386 27.19 0.06 18.98
N GLN A 387 28.15 0.55 19.77
CA GLN A 387 29.43 -0.12 20.05
C GLN A 387 30.38 -0.26 18.84
N GLY A 388 30.08 0.39 17.70
CA GLY A 388 31.07 0.62 16.64
C GLY A 388 31.57 -0.60 15.89
N TYR A 389 30.75 -1.65 15.70
CA TYR A 389 31.17 -2.82 14.92
C TYR A 389 31.28 -2.50 13.42
N ALA A 390 32.49 -2.68 12.87
CA ALA A 390 32.76 -2.65 11.44
C ALA A 390 33.25 -4.04 11.02
N GLY A 391 32.48 -4.74 10.18
CA GLY A 391 32.83 -6.10 9.77
C GLY A 391 31.80 -6.75 8.85
N ILE A 392 32.04 -8.01 8.53
CA ILE A 392 31.16 -8.85 7.71
C ILE A 392 30.10 -9.46 8.63
N ASP A 393 28.82 -9.44 8.24
CA ASP A 393 27.77 -10.17 8.95
C ASP A 393 28.09 -11.68 8.93
N PRO A 394 28.15 -12.40 10.07
CA PRO A 394 28.39 -13.84 10.03
C PRO A 394 27.16 -14.59 9.52
N VAL A 395 27.38 -15.58 8.65
CA VAL A 395 26.37 -16.59 8.31
C VAL A 395 26.43 -17.70 9.36
N TRP A 396 25.35 -17.92 10.10
CA TRP A 396 25.28 -18.97 11.11
C TRP A 396 24.66 -20.25 10.53
N VAL A 397 25.38 -21.36 10.60
CA VAL A 397 24.92 -22.70 10.19
C VAL A 397 25.29 -23.68 11.27
N ASP A 398 24.32 -24.40 11.85
CA ASP A 398 24.56 -25.42 12.88
C ASP A 398 25.44 -24.93 14.05
N ARG A 399 25.22 -23.68 14.47
CA ARG A 399 25.98 -22.96 15.53
C ARG A 399 27.43 -22.60 15.16
N GLU A 400 27.84 -22.80 13.91
CA GLU A 400 29.13 -22.36 13.38
C GLU A 400 28.96 -21.09 12.53
N THR A 401 29.96 -20.21 12.59
CA THR A 401 30.01 -18.99 11.77
C THR A 401 30.76 -19.23 10.47
N LYS A 402 30.20 -18.74 9.37
CA LYS A 402 30.80 -18.72 8.04
C LYS A 402 30.87 -17.29 7.53
N THR A 403 32.01 -16.92 6.96
CA THR A 403 32.26 -15.58 6.39
C THR A 403 32.28 -15.59 4.86
N ARG A 404 32.18 -16.78 4.25
CA ARG A 404 32.09 -16.96 2.80
C ARG A 404 30.64 -17.26 2.40
N PRO A 405 30.23 -16.87 1.19
CA PRO A 405 28.92 -17.25 0.67
C PRO A 405 28.70 -18.76 0.66
N ILE A 406 27.49 -19.19 1.00
CA ILE A 406 26.99 -20.54 0.75
C ILE A 406 26.29 -20.50 -0.60
N THR A 407 26.69 -21.37 -1.52
CA THR A 407 26.19 -21.35 -2.91
C THR A 407 25.82 -22.76 -3.34
N VAL A 408 24.54 -22.95 -3.70
CA VAL A 408 24.00 -24.15 -4.34
C VAL A 408 23.18 -23.70 -5.53
N VAL A 409 23.74 -23.89 -6.74
CA VAL A 409 23.15 -23.44 -8.00
C VAL A 409 23.22 -24.53 -9.06
N GLU A 410 22.26 -24.53 -9.98
CA GLU A 410 22.27 -25.37 -11.17
C GLU A 410 21.83 -24.57 -12.40
N GLN A 411 22.23 -25.02 -13.58
CA GLN A 411 21.87 -24.41 -14.86
C GLN A 411 20.80 -25.25 -15.53
N SER A 412 19.77 -24.60 -16.08
CA SER A 412 18.66 -25.29 -16.76
C SER A 412 18.27 -24.55 -18.04
N PRO A 413 18.17 -25.25 -19.19
CA PRO A 413 17.59 -24.66 -20.40
C PRO A 413 16.06 -24.51 -20.30
N GLN A 414 15.41 -25.21 -19.37
CA GLN A 414 13.96 -25.16 -19.16
C GLN A 414 13.60 -24.07 -18.15
N SER A 415 12.47 -23.39 -18.39
CA SER A 415 11.90 -22.45 -17.43
C SER A 415 11.43 -23.15 -16.16
N PRO A 416 11.41 -22.44 -15.02
CA PRO A 416 10.72 -22.94 -13.83
C PRO A 416 9.26 -23.25 -14.15
N GLY A 417 8.69 -24.21 -13.43
CA GLY A 417 7.26 -24.42 -13.45
C GLY A 417 6.52 -23.29 -12.72
N ARG A 418 5.22 -23.14 -13.01
CA ARG A 418 4.38 -22.07 -12.43
C ARG A 418 4.08 -22.28 -10.95
N GLU A 419 4.25 -23.50 -10.44
CA GLU A 419 4.01 -23.89 -9.05
C GLU A 419 4.88 -23.14 -8.04
N ILE A 420 6.01 -22.57 -8.48
CA ILE A 420 6.86 -21.72 -7.64
C ILE A 420 6.11 -20.44 -7.25
N LEU A 421 5.37 -19.85 -8.20
CA LEU A 421 4.63 -18.61 -8.00
C LEU A 421 3.22 -18.90 -7.46
N SER A 422 2.52 -19.89 -8.01
CA SER A 422 1.10 -20.13 -7.70
C SER A 422 0.83 -20.58 -6.25
N ARG A 423 1.85 -21.04 -5.52
CA ARG A 423 1.73 -21.36 -4.08
C ARG A 423 1.64 -20.12 -3.19
N HIS A 424 2.12 -18.99 -3.70
CA HIS A 424 2.10 -17.69 -3.02
C HIS A 424 0.98 -16.81 -3.52
N ALA A 425 0.33 -17.20 -4.63
CA ALA A 425 -0.75 -16.43 -5.24
C ALA A 425 -1.88 -16.20 -4.23
N LEU A 426 -2.36 -14.96 -4.16
CA LEU A 426 -3.60 -14.69 -3.47
C LEU A 426 -4.71 -15.55 -4.10
N THR A 427 -5.39 -16.32 -3.26
CA THR A 427 -6.54 -17.11 -3.71
C THR A 427 -7.65 -16.16 -4.15
N ASP A 428 -8.48 -16.56 -5.11
CA ASP A 428 -9.66 -15.80 -5.50
C ASP A 428 -10.60 -15.63 -4.29
N LEU A 429 -10.47 -14.50 -3.58
CA LEU A 429 -11.32 -14.14 -2.46
C LEU A 429 -12.60 -13.51 -3.02
N PRO A 430 -13.79 -13.94 -2.54
CA PRO A 430 -15.02 -13.29 -2.96
C PRO A 430 -15.05 -11.84 -2.46
N ASP A 431 -15.82 -11.01 -3.15
CA ASP A 431 -16.22 -9.71 -2.61
C ASP A 431 -17.12 -9.92 -1.38
N TRP A 432 -17.12 -8.99 -0.43
CA TRP A 432 -17.90 -9.09 0.82
C TRP A 432 -19.42 -9.18 0.59
N ASN A 433 -19.89 -8.69 -0.55
CA ASN A 433 -21.27 -8.80 -1.01
C ASN A 433 -21.44 -9.85 -2.12
N GLY A 434 -20.44 -10.68 -2.40
CA GLY A 434 -20.43 -11.63 -3.50
C GLY A 434 -21.48 -12.74 -3.38
N PRO A 435 -21.86 -13.39 -4.50
CA PRO A 435 -22.71 -14.58 -4.44
C PRO A 435 -22.11 -15.66 -3.54
N GLY A 436 -22.92 -16.25 -2.66
CA GLY A 436 -22.48 -17.29 -1.73
C GLY A 436 -21.84 -16.79 -0.44
N VAL A 437 -21.56 -15.48 -0.32
CA VAL A 437 -21.07 -14.88 0.93
C VAL A 437 -22.24 -14.63 1.89
N ALA A 438 -22.18 -15.23 3.07
CA ALA A 438 -23.17 -15.02 4.12
C ALA A 438 -22.84 -13.78 4.94
N ASN A 439 -23.68 -12.75 4.86
CA ASN A 439 -23.61 -11.62 5.78
C ASN A 439 -24.29 -12.00 7.10
N VAL A 440 -23.54 -12.06 8.20
CA VAL A 440 -24.06 -12.50 9.50
C VAL A 440 -25.17 -11.59 10.06
N LYS A 441 -25.27 -10.34 9.59
CA LYS A 441 -26.33 -9.41 10.01
C LYS A 441 -27.66 -9.63 9.28
N GLU A 442 -27.67 -10.38 8.19
CA GLU A 442 -28.90 -10.68 7.44
C GLU A 442 -29.57 -11.97 7.91
N PRO A 443 -30.86 -12.18 7.60
CA PRO A 443 -31.49 -13.49 7.76
C PRO A 443 -30.74 -14.59 6.97
N PRO A 444 -30.60 -15.80 7.53
CA PRO A 444 -31.23 -16.26 8.77
C PRO A 444 -30.44 -15.95 10.06
N PHE A 445 -29.20 -15.44 9.98
CA PHE A 445 -28.30 -15.31 11.12
C PHE A 445 -28.67 -14.17 12.09
N ASN A 446 -29.01 -13.00 11.55
CA ASN A 446 -29.49 -11.84 12.31
C ASN A 446 -28.60 -11.40 13.50
N ALA A 447 -27.28 -11.57 13.37
CA ALA A 447 -26.30 -11.10 14.35
C ALA A 447 -26.43 -9.59 14.59
N LYS A 448 -26.29 -9.15 15.84
CA LYS A 448 -26.52 -7.77 16.26
C LYS A 448 -25.30 -6.87 16.04
N GLY A 449 -24.11 -7.37 16.35
CA GLY A 449 -22.85 -6.64 16.27
C GLY A 449 -22.89 -5.32 17.03
N ASN A 450 -23.39 -5.35 18.28
CA ASN A 450 -23.64 -4.16 19.11
C ASN A 450 -22.87 -4.16 20.44
N ASP A 451 -21.90 -5.07 20.59
CA ASP A 451 -21.07 -5.27 21.79
C ASP A 451 -21.87 -5.55 23.08
N LYS A 452 -23.12 -6.03 22.95
CA LYS A 452 -24.03 -6.32 24.08
C LYS A 452 -24.70 -7.67 23.97
N ASP A 453 -25.26 -7.98 22.81
CA ASP A 453 -25.89 -9.26 22.54
C ASP A 453 -24.84 -10.33 22.20
N ASP A 454 -25.09 -11.57 22.60
CA ASP A 454 -24.24 -12.70 22.27
C ASP A 454 -24.55 -13.23 20.86
N ASP A 455 -23.68 -12.92 19.91
CA ASP A 455 -23.80 -13.35 18.50
C ASP A 455 -23.12 -14.70 18.22
N THR A 456 -22.62 -15.42 19.23
CA THR A 456 -21.83 -16.65 19.06
C THR A 456 -22.55 -17.69 18.20
N ALA A 457 -23.82 -17.98 18.52
CA ALA A 457 -24.59 -18.97 17.78
C ALA A 457 -24.92 -18.53 16.33
N ALA A 458 -25.18 -17.24 16.12
CA ALA A 458 -25.48 -16.70 14.80
C ALA A 458 -24.25 -16.77 13.88
N ILE A 459 -23.09 -16.35 14.38
CA ILE A 459 -21.82 -16.38 13.65
C ILE A 459 -21.38 -17.83 13.39
N GLN A 460 -21.45 -18.71 14.41
CA GLN A 460 -21.08 -20.12 14.23
C GLN A 460 -21.96 -20.80 13.18
N SER A 461 -23.27 -20.52 13.17
CA SER A 461 -24.18 -21.04 12.15
C SER A 461 -23.80 -20.57 10.75
N ALA A 462 -23.35 -19.33 10.57
CA ALA A 462 -22.88 -18.86 9.27
C ALA A 462 -21.61 -19.61 8.82
N ILE A 463 -20.65 -19.80 9.74
CA ILE A 463 -19.41 -20.54 9.48
C ILE A 463 -19.69 -22.01 9.11
N ASP A 464 -20.64 -22.66 9.80
CA ASP A 464 -20.96 -24.07 9.58
C ASP A 464 -21.67 -24.32 8.23
N ASN A 465 -22.36 -23.31 7.69
CA ASN A 465 -23.24 -23.46 6.53
C ASN A 465 -22.78 -22.73 5.26
N HIS A 466 -21.73 -21.91 5.34
CA HIS A 466 -21.23 -21.13 4.21
C HIS A 466 -19.71 -21.19 4.12
N GLU A 467 -19.21 -21.30 2.89
CA GLU A 467 -17.78 -21.25 2.61
C GLU A 467 -17.18 -19.87 2.95
N TRP A 468 -17.98 -18.81 2.75
CA TRP A 468 -17.56 -17.43 2.90
C TRP A 468 -18.55 -16.68 3.79
N VAL A 469 -18.03 -15.98 4.79
CA VAL A 469 -18.80 -15.23 5.79
C VAL A 469 -18.30 -13.80 5.84
N PHE A 470 -19.23 -12.84 5.86
CA PHE A 470 -19.01 -11.41 6.02
C PHE A 470 -19.64 -10.91 7.32
#